data_AF-A0A960ALF3-F1
#
_entry.id   AF-A0A960ALF3-F1
#
_cell.length_a   1.000
_cell.length_b   1.000
_cell.length_c   1.000
_cell.angle_alpha   90.00
_cell.angle_beta   90.00
_cell.angle_gamma   90.00
#
_symmetry.space_group_name_H-M   'P 1'
#
loop_
_entity.id
_entity.type
_entity.pdbx_description
1 polymer ?
#
loop_
_entity_poly.entity_id
_entity_poly.type
_entity_poly.pdbx_seq_one_letter_code
_entity_poly.pdbx_strand_id
1 'polypeptide(L)'
;FTAGLLTVLVGGLEAGIAMHVMNNLLAFGVTLAFGDIAQTLSVTEAPWSQLLLTGTQDVVFVVLVLLIARRMKVQTQTQVPRLDQAASVV
;
A
#
# COMPACT_ATOMS: atom_id res chain seq x y z
N PHE A 1 -5.65 -1.36 -8.59
CA PHE A 1 -6.14 0.02 -8.40
C PHE A 1 -5.65 0.62 -7.08
N THR A 2 -5.67 -0.17 -5.99
CA THR A 2 -5.33 0.22 -4.61
C THR A 2 -3.94 0.82 -4.46
N ALA A 3 -2.92 0.27 -5.15
CA ALA A 3 -1.55 0.78 -5.10
C ALA A 3 -1.43 2.19 -5.71
N GLY A 4 -2.13 2.44 -6.82
CA GLY A 4 -2.19 3.77 -7.44
C GLY A 4 -2.90 4.78 -6.55
N LEU A 5 -4.00 4.38 -5.92
CA LEU A 5 -4.73 5.24 -4.98
C LEU A 5 -3.86 5.62 -3.77
N LEU A 6 -3.17 4.66 -3.16
CA LEU A 6 -2.27 4.93 -2.03
C LEU A 6 -1.11 5.84 -2.41
N THR A 7 -0.58 5.68 -3.63
CA THR A 7 0.49 6.55 -4.14
C THR A 7 0.03 8.01 -4.20
N VAL A 8 -1.20 8.26 -4.66
CA VAL A 8 -1.79 9.61 -4.70
C VAL A 8 -2.08 10.14 -3.30
N LEU A 9 -2.61 9.31 -2.39
CA LEU A 9 -3.03 9.75 -1.06
C LEU A 9 -1.86 10.00 -0.10
N VAL A 10 -0.77 9.24 -0.21
CA VAL A 10 0.41 9.34 0.67
C VAL A 10 1.52 10.17 0.02
N GLY A 11 1.41 10.49 -1.28
CA GLY A 11 2.38 11.34 -2.00
C GLY A 11 3.67 10.61 -2.40
N GLY A 12 3.68 9.28 -2.38
CA GLY A 12 4.86 8.47 -2.73
C GLY A 12 4.53 7.03 -3.09
N LEU A 13 5.40 6.40 -3.90
CA LEU A 13 5.22 5.02 -4.39
C LEU A 13 5.38 3.96 -3.30
N GLU A 14 6.00 4.31 -2.17
CA GLU A 14 6.29 3.40 -1.06
C GLU A 14 5.02 2.71 -0.53
N ALA A 15 3.92 3.46 -0.37
CA ALA A 15 2.65 2.90 0.08
C ALA A 15 2.04 1.93 -0.95
N GLY A 16 2.21 2.19 -2.25
CA GLY A 16 1.79 1.30 -3.31
C GLY A 16 2.61 0.00 -3.36
N ILE A 17 3.92 0.10 -3.19
CA ILE A 17 4.84 -1.06 -3.13
C ILE A 17 4.53 -1.89 -1.88
N ALA A 18 4.37 -1.26 -0.72
CA ALA A 18 4.02 -1.94 0.52
C ALA A 18 2.70 -2.71 0.41
N MET A 19 1.69 -2.13 -0.25
CA MET A 19 0.43 -2.83 -0.52
C MET A 19 0.64 -4.07 -1.40
N HIS A 20 1.43 -3.95 -2.47
CA HIS A 20 1.72 -5.09 -3.34
C HIS A 20 2.46 -6.22 -2.61
N VAL A 21 3.45 -5.87 -1.78
CA VAL A 21 4.18 -6.84 -0.95
C VAL A 21 3.24 -7.51 0.04
N MET A 22 2.40 -6.75 0.74
CA MET A 22 1.42 -7.30 1.68
C MET A 22 0.45 -8.26 1.00
N ASN A 23 0.01 -7.95 -0.22
CA ASN A 23 -0.92 -8.79 -0.97
C ASN A 23 -0.31 -10.15 -1.34
N ASN A 24 0.94 -10.14 -1.81
CA ASN A 24 1.68 -11.37 -2.06
C ASN A 24 1.94 -12.14 -0.75
N LEU A 25 2.32 -11.44 0.32
CA LEU A 25 2.60 -12.05 1.62
C LEU A 25 1.36 -12.75 2.20
N LEU A 26 0.18 -12.14 2.10
CA LEU A 26 -1.06 -12.76 2.58
C LEU A 26 -1.47 -13.95 1.71
N ALA A 27 -1.34 -13.85 0.38
CA ALA A 27 -1.63 -14.97 -0.52
C ALA A 27 -0.74 -16.19 -0.20
N PHE A 28 0.58 -16.00 -0.12
CA PHE A 28 1.50 -17.09 0.21
C PHE A 28 1.41 -17.53 1.67
N GLY A 29 1.21 -16.59 2.59
CA GLY A 29 1.14 -16.86 4.03
C GLY A 29 -0.08 -17.69 4.43
N VAL A 30 -1.25 -17.39 3.86
CA VAL A 30 -2.47 -18.19 4.08
C VAL A 30 -2.29 -19.60 3.53
N THR A 31 -1.74 -19.73 2.33
CA THR A 31 -1.48 -21.05 1.75
C THR A 31 -0.43 -21.82 2.53
N LEU A 32 0.65 -21.17 2.99
CA LEU A 32 1.66 -21.79 3.84
C LEU A 32 1.05 -22.30 5.16
N ALA A 33 0.11 -21.56 5.75
CA ALA A 33 -0.47 -21.89 7.05
C ALA A 33 -1.61 -22.94 6.96
N PHE A 34 -2.39 -22.93 5.88
CA PHE A 34 -3.64 -23.70 5.79
C PHE A 34 -3.80 -24.55 4.53
N GLY A 35 -2.84 -24.52 3.60
CA GLY A 35 -2.97 -25.14 2.28
C GLY A 35 -1.67 -25.72 1.73
N ASP A 36 -1.63 -25.86 0.41
CA ASP A 36 -0.49 -26.37 -0.34
C ASP A 36 0.09 -25.27 -1.23
N ILE A 37 1.35 -24.90 -0.98
CA ILE A 37 2.08 -23.83 -1.66
C ILE A 37 2.17 -24.10 -3.17
N ALA A 38 2.25 -25.38 -3.57
CA ALA A 38 2.29 -25.76 -4.97
C ALA A 38 1.04 -25.28 -5.72
N GLN A 39 -0.13 -25.31 -5.07
CA GLN A 39 -1.37 -24.83 -5.67
C GLN A 39 -1.37 -23.32 -5.90
N THR A 40 -0.76 -22.53 -5.01
CA THR A 40 -0.70 -21.06 -5.17
C THR A 40 0.23 -20.63 -6.29
N LEU A 41 1.29 -21.40 -6.54
CA LEU A 41 2.23 -21.14 -7.63
C LEU A 41 1.64 -21.48 -9.02
N SER A 42 0.63 -22.36 -9.07
CA SER A 42 -0.01 -22.80 -10.30
C SER A 42 -1.45 -22.29 -10.47
N VAL A 43 -1.86 -21.24 -9.73
CA VAL A 43 -3.20 -20.66 -9.90
C VAL A 43 -3.32 -20.01 -11.28
N THR A 44 -4.08 -20.65 -12.16
CA THR A 44 -4.52 -20.09 -13.44
C THR A 44 -5.89 -19.45 -13.35
N GLU A 45 -6.73 -19.88 -12.41
CA GLU A 45 -8.09 -19.36 -12.21
C GLU A 45 -8.40 -19.20 -10.72
N ALA A 46 -9.01 -18.06 -10.37
CA ALA A 46 -9.36 -17.69 -9.01
C ALA A 46 -10.89 -17.72 -8.83
N PRO A 47 -11.43 -18.36 -7.78
CA PRO A 47 -12.86 -18.30 -7.49
C PRO A 47 -13.29 -16.86 -7.18
N TRP A 48 -14.53 -16.51 -7.53
CA TRP A 48 -15.08 -15.17 -7.30
C TRP A 48 -15.06 -14.76 -5.82
N SER A 49 -15.13 -15.73 -4.90
CA SER A 49 -15.01 -15.50 -3.45
C SER A 49 -13.64 -14.92 -3.06
N GLN A 50 -12.60 -15.16 -3.85
CA GLN A 50 -11.26 -14.63 -3.61
C GLN A 50 -11.21 -13.11 -3.80
N LEU A 51 -12.11 -12.53 -4.61
CA LEU A 51 -12.27 -11.08 -4.71
C LEU A 51 -12.78 -10.47 -3.40
N LEU A 52 -13.64 -11.16 -2.66
CA LEU A 52 -14.12 -10.69 -1.37
C LEU A 52 -12.99 -10.67 -0.33
N LEU A 53 -12.17 -11.73 -0.32
CA LEU A 53 -11.03 -11.83 0.59
C LEU A 53 -9.99 -10.75 0.31
N THR A 54 -9.50 -10.69 -0.92
CA THR A 54 -8.47 -9.71 -1.34
C THR A 54 -8.99 -8.27 -1.30
N GLY A 55 -10.26 -8.06 -1.65
CA GLY A 55 -10.91 -6.75 -1.53
C GLY A 55 -11.03 -6.27 -0.08
N THR A 56 -11.40 -7.16 0.85
CA THR A 56 -11.47 -6.82 2.29
C THR A 56 -10.09 -6.46 2.82
N GLN A 57 -9.08 -7.27 2.48
CA GLN A 57 -7.70 -7.01 2.83
C GLN A 57 -7.22 -5.64 2.31
N ASP A 58 -7.47 -5.34 1.04
CA ASP A 58 -7.08 -4.07 0.42
C ASP A 58 -7.68 -2.87 1.16
N VAL A 59 -8.97 -2.93 1.51
CA VAL A 59 -9.66 -1.88 2.27
C VAL A 59 -9.04 -1.72 3.66
N VAL A 60 -8.82 -2.83 4.38
CA VAL A 60 -8.20 -2.81 5.72
C VAL A 60 -6.80 -2.20 5.65
N PHE A 61 -5.98 -2.60 4.67
CA PHE A 61 -4.63 -2.09 4.49
C PHE A 61 -4.63 -0.58 4.23
N VAL A 62 -5.49 -0.10 3.32
CA VAL A 62 -5.62 1.33 3.02
C VAL A 62 -6.02 2.12 4.27
N VAL A 63 -7.01 1.64 5.03
CA VAL A 63 -7.45 2.30 6.26
C VAL A 63 -6.31 2.41 7.26
N LEU A 64 -5.58 1.32 7.50
CA LEU A 64 -4.45 1.30 8.45
C LEU A 64 -3.33 2.26 8.02
N VAL A 65 -2.92 2.21 6.74
CA VAL A 65 -1.89 3.10 6.20
C VAL A 65 -2.29 4.57 6.36
N LEU A 66 -3.54 4.92 6.03
CA LEU A 66 -4.01 6.30 6.18
C LEU A 66 -4.09 6.74 7.64
N LEU A 67 -4.49 5.86 8.56
CA LEU A 67 -4.49 6.16 9.99
C LEU A 67 -3.08 6.43 10.51
N ILE A 68 -2.11 5.60 10.14
CA ILE A 68 -0.70 5.74 10.54
C ILE A 68 -0.10 7.00 9.92
N ALA A 69 -0.29 7.21 8.60
CA ALA A 69 0.21 8.40 7.92
C ALA A 69 -0.33 9.70 8.54
N ARG A 70 -1.62 9.71 8.92
CA ARG A 70 -2.24 10.82 9.65
C ARG A 70 -1.62 11.03 11.03
N ARG A 71 -1.32 9.94 11.76
CA ARG A 71 -0.67 10.02 13.08
C ARG A 71 0.78 10.48 12.99
N MET A 72 1.49 10.11 11.93
CA MET A 72 2.88 10.50 11.68
C MET A 72 3.04 11.87 11.04
N LYS A 73 1.93 12.51 10.61
CA LYS A 73 1.93 13.80 9.89
C LYS A 73 2.88 13.78 8.67
N VAL A 74 2.84 12.69 7.91
CA VAL A 74 3.68 12.50 6.72
C VAL A 74 3.49 13.69 5.78
N GLN A 75 4.59 14.36 5.43
CA GLN A 75 4.57 15.44 4.44
C GLN A 75 4.33 14.81 3.06
N THR A 76 3.13 15.00 2.53
CA THR A 76 2.73 14.45 1.22
C THR A 76 2.95 15.44 0.07
N GLN A 77 3.38 16.67 0.38
CA GLN A 77 3.70 17.71 -0.58
C GLN A 77 5.06 18.33 -0.26
N THR A 78 5.85 18.62 -1.30
CA THR A 78 7.06 19.42 -1.19
C THR A 78 6.69 20.86 -0.84
N GLN A 79 7.29 21.41 0.22
CA GLN A 79 7.12 22.82 0.56
C GLN A 79 7.89 23.69 -0.43
N VAL A 80 7.26 24.77 -0.91
CA VAL A 80 7.89 25.74 -1.80
C VAL A 80 9.04 26.43 -1.04
N PRO A 81 10.24 26.56 -1.63
CA PRO A 81 11.35 27.27 -1.00
C PRO A 81 10.94 28.71 -0.65
N ARG A 82 11.12 29.11 0.61
CA ARG A 82 10.98 30.52 1.02
C ARG A 82 12.13 31.34 0.41
N LEU A 83 11.86 31.94 -0.75
CA LEU A 83 12.79 32.81 -1.47
C LEU A 83 13.23 34.03 -0.62
N ASP A 84 12.41 34.38 0.37
CA ASP A 84 12.59 35.39 1.39
C ASP A 84 13.76 35.10 2.37
N GLN A 85 14.15 33.83 2.61
CA GLN A 85 15.33 33.48 3.41
C GLN A 85 16.63 33.45 2.59
N ALA A 86 16.55 33.26 1.28
CA ALA A 86 17.74 33.27 0.40
C ALA A 86 18.28 34.68 0.17
N ALA A 87 17.40 35.68 0.18
CA ALA A 87 17.76 37.09 -0.03
C ALA A 87 18.36 37.78 1.21
N SER A 88 18.21 37.22 2.42
CA SER A 88 18.73 37.82 3.66
C SER A 88 20.16 37.40 4.03
N VAL A 89 20.80 36.57 3.19
CA VAL A 89 22.17 36.04 3.42
C VAL A 89 23.19 36.67 2.44
N VAL A 90 22.74 37.62 1.61
CA VAL A 90 23.58 38.41 0.69
C VAL A 90 23.53 39.87 1.12
#